data_AF-A0A6L5XDR1-F1
#
_entry.id   AF-A0A6L5XDR1-F1
#
_cell.length_a   1.000
_cell.length_b   1.000
_cell.length_c   1.000
_cell.angle_alpha   90.00
_cell.angle_beta   90.00
_cell.angle_gamma   90.00
#
_symmetry.space_group_name_H-M   'P 1'
#
loop_
_entity.id
_entity.type
_entity.pdbx_description
1 polymer ?
#
loop_
_entity_poly.entity_id
_entity_poly.type
_entity_poly.pdbx_seq_one_letter_code
_entity_poly.pdbx_strand_id
1 'polypeptide(L)'
;MKKVLLAVCALLMATLAVAQNETVVINNTTPGKLAQTLGAEMYTITNLKVTGSINSDDVATLRTMAGFMPENVPSDWSESGEVISDYGHDTPLGNCAVLDLSEAHLVKGGKAYYTHEYLGDTYSIESDGKANKYMFDRCYKLVSLILPNELKRLPRQFVSRCPLLVNLQIGNNVSTIDDYAIHDNPYLLSLTIPEGVTTMGRDACTSNGIEELTLPNSLNTINYFTFAYNKNLKTIHFGTGLKEIAYGAFKGCSALENIDLSTCNIENIQSYAFCDCTSLTSVKFPSSLRQIYGNAFTKTPALQAVTFNDGLDGIGSSAFSESGLTTATLPNSLTYLGDFAFSSCKDLASISIGTGITEIPYNCFTGCNALTSVDLPENVTSIGGGAYSYCNGLVSITLPSSIQEVGAKAFASCSNLEEVVIPDNVTTLGEKAFQYDKKLKHVQIGKGVATLEKDLFNSCESLSSVELSEGLTAVKAFVFQYCSSLKTVTFPSTLTTLSNSTCFGWTPDSLYFLGTQPATGERTKDEPFYGLYTKTKVYVPESALDAYKQSTVFKKFFDEDNLLTFETTGISTVKDTPIVPVMWFDLTGRQLSAPQKGINIVKMSDGSTRKIMK
;
A
#
# COMPACT_ATOMS: atom_id res chain seq x y z
N MET A 1 13.34 24.61 8.03
CA MET A 1 14.00 25.89 8.37
C MET A 1 15.31 25.73 9.15
N LYS A 2 15.38 25.18 10.38
CA LYS A 2 16.67 25.07 11.12
C LYS A 2 17.76 24.25 10.41
N LYS A 3 17.44 23.12 9.76
CA LYS A 3 18.41 22.31 8.98
C LYS A 3 18.85 22.97 7.68
N VAL A 4 17.93 23.62 6.96
CA VAL A 4 18.26 24.43 5.76
C VAL A 4 19.10 25.64 6.17
N LEU A 5 18.83 26.27 7.32
CA LEU A 5 19.66 27.34 7.85
C LEU A 5 21.04 26.81 8.28
N LEU A 6 21.14 25.61 8.84
CA LEU A 6 22.43 24.98 9.16
C LEU A 6 23.21 24.60 7.90
N ALA A 7 22.54 24.09 6.87
CA ALA A 7 23.10 23.76 5.57
C ALA A 7 23.53 25.01 4.81
N VAL A 8 22.71 26.06 4.81
CA VAL A 8 23.00 27.37 4.24
C VAL A 8 24.10 28.06 5.04
N CYS A 9 24.15 27.91 6.37
CA CYS A 9 25.26 28.38 7.20
C CYS A 9 26.54 27.55 6.98
N ALA A 10 26.46 26.24 6.78
CA ALA A 10 27.61 25.39 6.47
C ALA A 10 28.11 25.66 5.04
N LEU A 11 27.20 25.86 4.08
CA LEU A 11 27.48 26.29 2.72
C LEU A 11 28.03 27.71 2.71
N LEU A 12 27.48 28.65 3.51
CA LEU A 12 28.02 30.00 3.70
C LEU A 12 29.38 29.95 4.37
N MET A 13 29.57 29.17 5.43
CA MET A 13 30.87 29.04 6.10
C MET A 13 31.90 28.35 5.20
N ALA A 14 31.49 27.38 4.38
CA ALA A 14 32.36 26.74 3.39
C ALA A 14 32.64 27.65 2.21
N THR A 15 31.65 28.38 1.69
CA THR A 15 31.87 29.38 0.62
C THR A 15 32.65 30.59 1.12
N LEU A 16 32.49 31.00 2.39
CA LEU A 16 33.35 31.97 3.07
C LEU A 16 34.76 31.43 3.29
N ALA A 17 34.93 30.15 3.66
CA ALA A 17 36.25 29.51 3.77
C ALA A 17 36.92 29.33 2.39
N VAL A 18 36.16 29.04 1.33
CA VAL A 18 36.63 28.97 -0.06
C VAL A 18 36.94 30.36 -0.62
N ALA A 19 36.16 31.38 -0.25
CA ALA A 19 36.37 32.75 -0.72
C ALA A 19 37.45 33.52 0.06
N GLN A 20 37.83 33.09 1.26
CA GLN A 20 38.85 33.76 2.09
C GLN A 20 40.20 33.06 2.14
N ASN A 21 40.31 31.76 1.79
CA ASN A 21 41.58 31.04 1.81
C ASN A 21 42.00 30.56 0.41
N GLU A 22 43.23 30.87 0.02
CA GLU A 22 43.85 30.36 -1.20
C GLU A 22 43.80 28.82 -1.23
N THR A 23 43.49 28.24 -2.39
CA THR A 23 43.59 26.79 -2.58
C THR A 23 45.05 26.40 -2.59
N VAL A 24 45.46 25.56 -1.64
CA VAL A 24 46.81 25.00 -1.61
C VAL A 24 46.88 23.90 -2.66
N VAL A 25 47.77 24.04 -3.64
CA VAL A 25 47.98 23.05 -4.70
C VAL A 25 49.28 22.31 -4.45
N ILE A 26 49.19 20.98 -4.31
CA ILE A 26 50.35 20.10 -4.09
C ILE A 26 50.47 19.13 -5.25
N ASN A 27 51.68 19.05 -5.82
CA ASN A 27 52.06 17.98 -6.72
C ASN A 27 52.80 16.89 -5.94
N ASN A 28 52.11 15.78 -5.66
CA ASN A 28 52.68 14.67 -4.92
C ASN A 28 53.53 13.79 -5.85
N THR A 29 54.82 14.12 -5.94
CA THR A 29 55.77 13.37 -6.78
C THR A 29 56.24 12.06 -6.15
N THR A 30 56.06 11.90 -4.83
CA THR A 30 56.53 10.73 -4.07
C THR A 30 55.40 10.17 -3.22
N PRO A 31 54.72 9.09 -3.67
CA PRO A 31 53.63 8.46 -2.93
C PRO A 31 54.02 8.07 -1.50
N GLY A 32 53.14 8.30 -0.54
CA GLY A 32 53.27 8.04 0.89
C GLY A 32 54.02 9.12 1.68
N LYS A 33 54.28 10.28 1.04
CA LYS A 33 55.05 11.40 1.63
C LYS A 33 54.23 12.67 1.76
N LEU A 34 52.91 12.63 1.52
CA LEU A 34 52.05 13.80 1.61
C LEU A 34 52.08 14.45 3.01
N ALA A 35 52.00 13.65 4.08
CA ALA A 35 52.13 14.16 5.46
C ALA A 35 53.48 14.86 5.72
N GLN A 36 54.57 14.35 5.14
CA GLN A 36 55.91 14.96 5.29
C GLN A 36 56.01 16.26 4.51
N THR A 37 55.37 16.32 3.35
CA THR A 37 55.32 17.51 2.48
C THR A 37 54.51 18.64 3.13
N LEU A 38 53.38 18.30 3.76
CA LEU A 38 52.49 19.24 4.42
C LEU A 38 52.97 19.68 5.81
N GLY A 39 53.68 18.82 6.54
CA GLY A 39 54.09 19.10 7.91
C GLY A 39 52.91 19.48 8.82
N ALA A 40 53.09 20.51 9.65
CA ALA A 40 52.05 20.98 10.56
C ALA A 40 50.88 21.71 9.84
N GLU A 41 51.08 22.15 8.59
CA GLU A 41 50.05 22.87 7.82
C GLU A 41 48.87 21.97 7.46
N MET A 42 49.04 20.64 7.49
CA MET A 42 47.94 19.69 7.25
C MET A 42 46.74 19.91 8.19
N TYR A 43 46.96 20.50 9.37
CA TYR A 43 45.89 20.78 10.33
C TYR A 43 45.21 22.14 10.13
N THR A 44 45.78 23.05 9.33
CA THR A 44 45.25 24.40 9.10
C THR A 44 44.68 24.59 7.70
N ILE A 45 45.12 23.79 6.72
CA ILE A 45 44.63 23.86 5.34
C ILE A 45 43.14 23.54 5.29
N THR A 46 42.39 24.44 4.67
CA THR A 46 40.93 24.33 4.46
C THR A 46 40.57 23.92 3.03
N ASN A 47 41.37 24.34 2.04
CA ASN A 47 41.18 24.04 0.62
C ASN A 47 42.46 23.40 0.06
N LEU A 48 42.39 22.13 -0.34
CA LEU A 48 43.52 21.38 -0.87
C LEU A 48 43.20 20.81 -2.25
N LYS A 49 44.09 21.04 -3.21
CA LYS A 49 44.16 20.28 -4.46
C LYS A 49 45.42 19.42 -4.47
N VAL A 50 45.25 18.11 -4.67
CA VAL A 50 46.37 17.18 -4.83
C VAL A 50 46.42 16.70 -6.27
N THR A 51 47.59 16.86 -6.89
CA THR A 51 47.94 16.34 -8.21
C THR A 51 49.05 15.31 -8.06
N GLY A 52 49.30 14.49 -9.08
CA GLY A 52 50.34 13.46 -9.03
C GLY A 52 49.88 12.22 -8.25
N SER A 53 50.81 11.38 -7.80
CA SER A 53 50.47 10.03 -7.32
C SER A 53 50.23 9.97 -5.82
N ILE A 54 49.14 9.29 -5.39
CA ILE A 54 48.78 9.08 -3.98
C ILE A 54 48.66 7.59 -3.66
N ASN A 55 49.20 7.16 -2.53
CA ASN A 55 49.02 5.79 -2.02
C ASN A 55 48.22 5.75 -0.71
N SER A 56 48.14 4.60 -0.05
CA SER A 56 47.32 4.43 1.15
C SER A 56 47.75 5.33 2.33
N ASP A 57 49.06 5.62 2.49
CA ASP A 57 49.53 6.54 3.54
C ASP A 57 49.09 7.99 3.25
N ASP A 58 49.09 8.39 1.98
CA ASP A 58 48.59 9.72 1.58
C ASP A 58 47.08 9.82 1.80
N VAL A 59 46.31 8.79 1.47
CA VAL A 59 44.87 8.74 1.76
C VAL A 59 44.61 8.82 3.26
N ALA A 60 45.36 8.10 4.10
CA ALA A 60 45.25 8.21 5.55
C ALA A 60 45.46 9.67 6.02
N THR A 61 46.48 10.33 5.45
CA THR A 61 46.74 11.76 5.69
C THR A 61 45.55 12.63 5.28
N LEU A 62 45.02 12.44 4.07
CA LEU A 62 43.87 13.19 3.56
C LEU A 62 42.61 12.98 4.40
N ARG A 63 42.36 11.77 4.91
CA ARG A 63 41.25 11.48 5.82
C ARG A 63 41.40 12.25 7.14
N THR A 64 42.59 12.23 7.73
CA THR A 64 42.88 13.03 8.94
C THR A 64 42.66 14.52 8.67
N MET A 65 43.13 15.03 7.52
CA MET A 65 42.90 16.42 7.10
C MET A 65 41.41 16.74 6.96
N ALA A 66 40.62 15.81 6.41
CA ALA A 66 39.17 15.92 6.25
C ALA A 66 38.38 15.63 7.54
N GLY A 67 39.06 15.54 8.68
CA GLY A 67 38.46 15.42 10.00
C GLY A 67 37.99 14.01 10.35
N PHE A 68 38.53 12.96 9.74
CA PHE A 68 38.27 11.59 10.16
C PHE A 68 38.88 11.31 11.55
N MET A 69 38.08 10.71 12.44
CA MET A 69 38.51 10.24 13.76
C MET A 69 38.28 8.73 13.88
N PRO A 70 39.34 7.92 14.10
CA PRO A 70 39.19 6.47 14.27
C PRO A 70 38.31 6.06 15.46
N GLU A 71 38.29 6.88 16.53
CA GLU A 71 37.74 6.52 17.85
C GLU A 71 36.30 7.01 18.11
N ASN A 72 35.76 7.90 17.25
CA ASN A 72 34.39 8.40 17.35
C ASN A 72 33.44 7.66 16.40
N VAL A 73 33.30 6.35 16.58
CA VAL A 73 32.15 5.62 16.03
C VAL A 73 30.97 5.94 16.95
N PRO A 74 29.96 6.70 16.53
CA PRO A 74 28.83 6.97 17.39
C PRO A 74 28.12 5.64 17.66
N SER A 75 27.97 5.33 18.94
CA SER A 75 27.16 4.27 19.51
C SER A 75 25.82 3.99 18.87
N ASP A 76 25.17 5.05 18.41
CA ASP A 76 23.79 5.06 17.94
C ASP A 76 23.64 4.32 16.59
N TRP A 77 24.77 3.84 16.04
CA TRP A 77 24.90 3.25 14.72
C TRP A 77 25.45 1.81 14.79
N SER A 78 25.55 1.23 15.99
CA SER A 78 25.52 -0.22 16.15
C SER A 78 24.07 -0.68 15.96
N GLU A 79 23.84 -1.83 15.35
CA GLU A 79 22.49 -2.44 15.25
C GLU A 79 21.85 -2.71 16.64
N SER A 80 22.53 -2.39 17.75
CA SER A 80 22.13 -2.63 19.14
C SER A 80 22.02 -1.39 20.04
N GLY A 81 22.26 -0.16 19.56
CA GLY A 81 21.88 1.06 20.28
C GLY A 81 22.46 1.28 21.69
N GLU A 82 23.78 1.11 21.89
CA GLU A 82 24.45 1.45 23.16
C GLU A 82 25.55 2.51 23.02
N VAL A 83 25.42 3.57 23.82
CA VAL A 83 26.30 4.76 23.97
C VAL A 83 27.72 4.39 24.40
N ILE A 84 28.72 4.69 23.58
CA ILE A 84 30.14 4.62 23.93
C ILE A 84 30.71 6.03 23.78
N SER A 85 30.60 6.79 24.86
CA SER A 85 31.36 8.01 25.10
C SER A 85 32.52 7.66 26.03
N ASP A 86 33.76 7.66 25.51
CA ASP A 86 34.99 8.04 26.24
C ASP A 86 36.23 7.57 25.48
N TYR A 87 36.79 8.39 24.57
CA TYR A 87 38.22 8.37 24.22
C TYR A 87 38.69 9.76 23.68
N GLY A 88 39.65 10.37 24.40
CA GLY A 88 40.70 11.32 23.96
C GLY A 88 40.37 12.56 23.11
N HIS A 89 40.26 13.73 23.74
CA HIS A 89 40.00 15.05 23.10
C HIS A 89 41.24 15.81 22.55
N ASP A 90 42.45 15.24 22.52
CA ASP A 90 43.70 16.02 22.32
C ASP A 90 44.42 15.85 20.96
N THR A 91 43.86 15.11 19.98
CA THR A 91 44.44 15.09 18.62
C THR A 91 43.90 16.25 17.78
N PRO A 92 44.74 17.13 17.19
CA PRO A 92 44.25 18.20 16.32
C PRO A 92 43.49 17.61 15.13
N LEU A 93 42.21 17.92 15.02
CA LEU A 93 41.43 17.60 13.83
C LEU A 93 41.92 18.45 12.66
N GLY A 94 42.10 17.83 11.49
CA GLY A 94 42.29 18.58 10.26
C GLY A 94 41.11 19.49 9.95
N ASN A 95 41.34 20.55 9.17
CA ASN A 95 40.34 21.54 8.80
C ASN A 95 39.98 21.53 7.31
N CYS A 96 40.42 20.50 6.56
CA CYS A 96 40.22 20.42 5.12
C CYS A 96 38.73 20.23 4.79
N ALA A 97 38.12 21.27 4.25
CA ALA A 97 36.73 21.32 3.85
C ALA A 97 36.55 21.08 2.34
N VAL A 98 37.51 21.52 1.51
CA VAL A 98 37.50 21.29 0.07
C VAL A 98 38.70 20.44 -0.31
N LEU A 99 38.43 19.28 -0.91
CA LEU A 99 39.44 18.35 -1.40
C LEU A 99 39.24 18.07 -2.89
N ASP A 100 40.18 18.53 -3.70
CA ASP A 100 40.22 18.27 -5.14
C ASP A 100 41.29 17.23 -5.47
N LEU A 101 40.84 16.05 -5.91
CA LEU A 101 41.69 14.94 -6.36
C LEU A 101 41.49 14.63 -7.86
N SER A 102 40.92 15.56 -8.63
CA SER A 102 40.60 15.35 -10.05
C SER A 102 41.81 14.95 -10.91
N GLU A 103 43.01 15.39 -10.52
CA GLU A 103 44.32 15.15 -11.16
C GLU A 103 45.23 14.25 -10.31
N ALA A 104 44.70 13.56 -9.30
CA ALA A 104 45.45 12.60 -8.51
C ALA A 104 45.45 11.20 -9.16
N HIS A 105 46.53 10.46 -8.93
CA HIS A 105 46.76 9.11 -9.43
C HIS A 105 46.96 8.12 -8.27
N LEU A 106 45.96 7.31 -7.98
CA LEU A 106 45.97 6.23 -7.01
C LEU A 106 46.99 5.16 -7.42
N VAL A 107 47.97 4.90 -6.57
CA VAL A 107 48.99 3.87 -6.76
C VAL A 107 49.11 2.98 -5.53
N LYS A 108 49.46 1.71 -5.75
CA LYS A 108 49.67 0.76 -4.65
C LYS A 108 50.79 1.23 -3.72
N GLY A 109 50.61 1.01 -2.43
CA GLY A 109 51.66 1.21 -1.43
C GLY A 109 51.11 1.83 -0.15
N GLY A 110 51.99 1.92 0.85
CA GLY A 110 51.65 2.43 2.18
C GLY A 110 50.91 1.43 3.07
N LYS A 111 50.63 1.85 4.31
CA LYS A 111 49.82 1.10 5.27
C LYS A 111 48.34 1.24 4.95
N ALA A 112 47.53 0.30 5.40
CA ALA A 112 46.07 0.42 5.31
C ALA A 112 45.60 1.76 5.92
N TYR A 113 44.80 2.51 5.16
CA TYR A 113 44.29 3.80 5.60
C TYR A 113 43.12 3.67 6.59
N TYR A 114 42.54 2.47 6.69
CA TYR A 114 41.53 2.11 7.67
C TYR A 114 41.68 0.63 8.02
N THR A 115 41.50 0.29 9.30
CA THR A 115 41.50 -1.08 9.80
C THR A 115 40.30 -1.25 10.72
N HIS A 116 39.50 -2.29 10.50
CA HIS A 116 38.35 -2.57 11.35
C HIS A 116 38.70 -3.70 12.31
N GLU A 117 39.10 -3.33 13.53
CA GLU A 117 39.65 -4.27 14.52
C GLU A 117 38.72 -5.47 14.79
N TYR A 118 37.41 -5.24 14.89
CA TYR A 118 36.43 -6.30 15.16
C TYR A 118 36.20 -7.29 14.01
N LEU A 119 36.53 -6.91 12.76
CA LEU A 119 36.29 -7.76 11.58
C LEU A 119 37.59 -8.32 11.01
N GLY A 120 38.75 -7.85 11.47
CA GLY A 120 40.05 -8.22 10.92
C GLY A 120 40.31 -7.68 9.51
N ASP A 121 39.43 -6.80 9.00
CA ASP A 121 39.53 -6.25 7.65
C ASP A 121 40.50 -5.06 7.61
N THR A 122 41.34 -5.03 6.57
CA THR A 122 42.28 -3.93 6.29
C THR A 122 41.95 -3.31 4.93
N TYR A 123 41.97 -1.98 4.84
CA TYR A 123 41.54 -1.25 3.65
C TYR A 123 42.68 -0.38 3.11
N SER A 124 42.99 -0.56 1.83
CA SER A 124 44.16 0.04 1.18
C SER A 124 43.90 0.37 -0.30
N ILE A 125 44.88 0.99 -0.96
CA ILE A 125 44.93 1.08 -2.42
C ILE A 125 45.62 -0.17 -2.96
N GLU A 126 44.94 -0.88 -3.85
CA GLU A 126 45.36 -2.16 -4.43
C GLU A 126 46.39 -2.00 -5.56
N SER A 127 46.95 -3.12 -6.04
CA SER A 127 48.00 -3.13 -7.09
C SER A 127 47.63 -2.52 -8.41
N ASP A 128 46.34 -2.39 -8.70
CA ASP A 128 45.80 -1.78 -9.91
C ASP A 128 45.39 -0.31 -9.72
N GLY A 129 45.79 0.32 -8.61
CA GLY A 129 45.46 1.71 -8.30
C GLY A 129 44.01 1.91 -7.84
N LYS A 130 43.27 0.85 -7.49
CA LYS A 130 41.91 1.01 -6.97
C LYS A 130 41.93 1.12 -5.45
N ALA A 131 41.21 2.10 -4.93
CA ALA A 131 40.88 2.14 -3.51
C ALA A 131 39.90 1.00 -3.16
N ASN A 132 39.98 0.49 -1.94
CA ASN A 132 39.04 -0.48 -1.37
C ASN A 132 37.87 0.27 -0.69
N LYS A 133 37.22 -0.30 0.32
CA LYS A 133 36.10 0.32 1.05
C LYS A 133 36.55 1.48 1.96
N TYR A 134 35.61 2.32 2.43
CA TYR A 134 35.83 3.32 3.51
C TYR A 134 36.76 4.51 3.23
N MET A 135 37.11 4.80 1.97
CA MET A 135 38.16 5.79 1.65
C MET A 135 37.91 7.18 2.28
N PHE A 136 36.70 7.72 2.18
CA PHE A 136 36.28 8.99 2.78
C PHE A 136 35.05 8.82 3.69
N ASP A 137 34.88 7.66 4.31
CA ASP A 137 33.86 7.45 5.32
C ASP A 137 34.14 8.28 6.59
N ARG A 138 33.10 8.91 7.15
CA ARG A 138 33.15 9.72 8.39
C ARG A 138 34.17 10.85 8.35
N CYS A 139 34.35 11.49 7.19
CA CYS A 139 35.14 12.71 7.07
C CYS A 139 34.30 13.92 7.51
N TYR A 140 34.34 14.24 8.81
CA TYR A 140 33.43 15.20 9.45
C TYR A 140 33.60 16.66 9.03
N LYS A 141 34.69 17.01 8.35
CA LYS A 141 34.99 18.40 7.92
C LYS A 141 34.76 18.61 6.43
N LEU A 142 34.64 17.53 5.67
CA LEU A 142 34.54 17.57 4.23
C LEU A 142 33.21 18.21 3.79
N VAL A 143 33.32 19.27 3.00
CA VAL A 143 32.18 19.99 2.39
C VAL A 143 32.12 19.76 0.89
N SER A 144 33.26 19.71 0.21
CA SER A 144 33.35 19.40 -1.22
C SER A 144 34.44 18.39 -1.49
N LEU A 145 34.11 17.36 -2.28
CA LEU A 145 35.05 16.34 -2.74
C LEU A 145 34.94 16.15 -4.24
N ILE A 146 36.07 16.30 -4.93
CA ILE A 146 36.21 15.98 -6.35
C ILE A 146 37.10 14.75 -6.45
N LEU A 147 36.51 13.64 -6.91
CA LEU A 147 37.19 12.36 -7.00
C LEU A 147 38.07 12.23 -8.25
N PRO A 148 39.14 11.40 -8.21
CA PRO A 148 40.00 11.15 -9.36
C PRO A 148 39.24 10.58 -10.56
N ASN A 149 39.55 11.09 -11.76
CA ASN A 149 38.94 10.59 -13.00
C ASN A 149 39.31 9.14 -13.32
N GLU A 150 40.42 8.62 -12.81
CA GLU A 150 40.88 7.26 -13.08
C GLU A 150 40.15 6.17 -12.28
N LEU A 151 39.39 6.54 -11.23
CA LEU A 151 38.57 5.60 -10.48
C LEU A 151 37.63 4.86 -11.42
N LYS A 152 37.68 3.51 -11.35
CA LYS A 152 36.80 2.64 -12.13
C LYS A 152 35.52 2.26 -11.38
N ARG A 153 35.55 2.37 -10.05
CA ARG A 153 34.48 1.94 -9.14
C ARG A 153 34.47 2.84 -7.91
N LEU A 154 33.30 3.04 -7.33
CA LEU A 154 33.13 3.56 -5.96
C LEU A 154 32.80 2.37 -5.04
N PRO A 155 33.76 1.87 -4.24
CA PRO A 155 33.55 0.75 -3.33
C PRO A 155 32.52 1.00 -2.23
N ARG A 156 32.23 -0.05 -1.45
CA ARG A 156 31.31 0.06 -0.33
C ARG A 156 31.76 1.12 0.69
N GLN A 157 30.81 1.93 1.15
CA GLN A 157 31.05 3.00 2.15
C GLN A 157 32.18 3.95 1.74
N PHE A 158 32.24 4.32 0.45
CA PHE A 158 33.34 5.14 -0.09
C PHE A 158 33.32 6.57 0.43
N VAL A 159 32.20 7.28 0.28
CA VAL A 159 31.96 8.65 0.75
C VAL A 159 30.66 8.65 1.54
N SER A 160 30.73 8.15 2.77
CA SER A 160 29.55 7.93 3.62
C SER A 160 29.66 8.63 4.96
N ARG A 161 28.51 8.95 5.55
CA ARG A 161 28.42 9.54 6.90
C ARG A 161 29.28 10.80 7.03
N CYS A 162 29.32 11.63 6.00
CA CYS A 162 30.00 12.93 6.01
C CYS A 162 28.97 14.04 6.27
N PRO A 163 28.74 14.46 7.53
CA PRO A 163 27.61 15.32 7.90
C PRO A 163 27.76 16.78 7.50
N LEU A 164 28.84 17.16 6.80
CA LEU A 164 29.00 18.50 6.21
C LEU A 164 29.14 18.45 4.69
N LEU A 165 29.14 17.26 4.07
CA LEU A 165 29.36 17.12 2.63
C LEU A 165 28.18 17.73 1.88
N VAL A 166 28.45 18.69 1.00
CA VAL A 166 27.47 19.37 0.16
C VAL A 166 27.66 19.05 -1.32
N ASN A 167 28.90 18.88 -1.77
CA ASN A 167 29.22 18.60 -3.16
C ASN A 167 30.09 17.35 -3.30
N LEU A 168 29.65 16.41 -4.13
CA LEU A 168 30.43 15.24 -4.53
C LEU A 168 30.45 15.13 -6.06
N GLN A 169 31.65 15.29 -6.62
CA GLN A 169 31.88 15.03 -8.04
C GLN A 169 32.57 13.68 -8.21
N ILE A 170 31.89 12.75 -8.86
CA ILE A 170 32.40 11.42 -9.18
C ILE A 170 33.26 11.51 -10.45
N GLY A 171 34.40 10.82 -10.46
CA GLY A 171 35.28 10.75 -11.63
C GLY A 171 34.61 10.08 -12.84
N ASN A 172 34.89 10.58 -14.04
CA ASN A 172 34.16 10.20 -15.26
C ASN A 172 34.32 8.72 -15.69
N ASN A 173 35.37 8.01 -15.25
CA ASN A 173 35.60 6.62 -15.63
C ASN A 173 34.95 5.59 -14.68
N VAL A 174 34.17 6.04 -13.70
CA VAL A 174 33.46 5.14 -12.79
C VAL A 174 32.36 4.42 -13.55
N SER A 175 32.40 3.09 -13.57
CA SER A 175 31.36 2.25 -14.16
C SER A 175 30.43 1.62 -13.12
N THR A 176 30.82 1.60 -11.85
CA THR A 176 30.08 0.91 -10.79
C THR A 176 30.15 1.68 -9.48
N ILE A 177 28.99 1.85 -8.83
CA ILE A 177 28.87 2.40 -7.48
C ILE A 177 28.33 1.29 -6.59
N ASP A 178 29.09 0.88 -5.57
CA ASP A 178 28.77 -0.27 -4.73
C ASP A 178 27.75 0.01 -3.64
N ASP A 179 27.40 -1.05 -2.92
CA ASP A 179 26.53 -0.99 -1.77
C ASP A 179 27.00 0.07 -0.77
N TYR A 180 26.09 0.90 -0.28
CA TYR A 180 26.40 1.96 0.70
C TYR A 180 27.52 2.92 0.23
N ALA A 181 27.83 3.07 -1.06
CA ALA A 181 28.99 3.87 -1.46
C ALA A 181 28.89 5.36 -1.07
N ILE A 182 27.69 5.94 -1.12
CA ILE A 182 27.40 7.37 -0.94
C ILE A 182 26.18 7.52 -0.02
N HIS A 183 26.19 6.90 1.16
CA HIS A 183 25.03 6.92 2.07
C HIS A 183 25.21 7.85 3.28
N ASP A 184 24.07 8.29 3.82
CA ASP A 184 23.99 9.09 5.05
C ASP A 184 24.80 10.40 4.99
N ASN A 185 24.74 11.11 3.86
CA ASN A 185 25.26 12.48 3.72
C ASN A 185 24.09 13.48 3.68
N PRO A 186 23.51 13.86 4.84
CA PRO A 186 22.23 14.56 4.92
C PRO A 186 22.21 15.97 4.30
N TYR A 187 23.38 16.53 3.97
CA TYR A 187 23.52 17.84 3.33
C TYR A 187 24.12 17.78 1.93
N LEU A 188 24.30 16.58 1.36
CA LEU A 188 24.80 16.42 -0.01
C LEU A 188 23.73 16.94 -0.98
N LEU A 189 23.92 18.15 -1.53
CA LEU A 189 22.96 18.80 -2.43
C LEU A 189 23.29 18.56 -3.91
N SER A 190 24.58 18.46 -4.23
CA SER A 190 25.09 18.29 -5.59
C SER A 190 25.77 16.93 -5.73
N LEU A 191 25.19 16.06 -6.56
CA LEU A 191 25.72 14.76 -6.93
C LEU A 191 25.52 14.55 -8.43
N THR A 192 26.62 14.38 -9.16
CA THR A 192 26.57 13.98 -10.57
C THR A 192 26.99 12.53 -10.71
N ILE A 193 26.10 11.70 -11.25
CA ILE A 193 26.40 10.30 -11.60
C ILE A 193 26.91 10.28 -13.06
N PRO A 194 28.15 9.83 -13.32
CA PRO A 194 28.72 9.84 -14.66
C PRO A 194 27.98 8.94 -15.65
N GLU A 195 27.98 9.31 -16.94
CA GLU A 195 27.40 8.53 -18.05
C GLU A 195 28.07 7.15 -18.26
N GLY A 196 29.17 6.86 -17.59
CA GLY A 196 29.81 5.54 -17.60
C GLY A 196 29.18 4.54 -16.61
N VAL A 197 28.38 5.00 -15.64
CA VAL A 197 27.88 4.15 -14.55
C VAL A 197 26.79 3.20 -15.06
N THR A 198 27.07 1.90 -15.01
CA THR A 198 26.13 0.86 -15.46
C THR A 198 25.36 0.19 -14.34
N THR A 199 25.85 0.30 -13.10
CA THR A 199 25.28 -0.42 -11.95
C THR A 199 25.46 0.38 -10.66
N MET A 200 24.40 0.42 -9.86
CA MET A 200 24.44 0.95 -8.49
C MET A 200 23.98 -0.11 -7.49
N GLY A 201 24.74 -0.28 -6.41
CA GLY A 201 24.55 -1.28 -5.38
C GLY A 201 23.40 -0.98 -4.42
N ARG A 202 23.21 -1.90 -3.47
CA ARG A 202 22.21 -1.78 -2.41
C ARG A 202 22.49 -0.58 -1.52
N ASP A 203 21.48 0.22 -1.20
CA ASP A 203 21.64 1.41 -0.33
C ASP A 203 22.75 2.39 -0.81
N ALA A 204 23.17 2.32 -2.08
CA ALA A 204 24.37 3.01 -2.56
C ALA A 204 24.29 4.54 -2.43
N CYS A 205 23.10 5.11 -2.42
CA CYS A 205 22.84 6.53 -2.35
C CYS A 205 21.64 6.85 -1.43
N THR A 206 21.50 6.15 -0.29
CA THR A 206 20.41 6.38 0.67
C THR A 206 20.67 7.59 1.58
N SER A 207 19.59 8.21 2.06
CA SER A 207 19.62 9.21 3.15
C SER A 207 20.48 10.45 2.89
N ASN A 208 20.55 10.91 1.64
CA ASN A 208 21.28 12.13 1.27
C ASN A 208 20.37 13.36 1.24
N GLY A 209 21.01 14.53 1.18
CA GLY A 209 20.36 15.83 1.06
C GLY A 209 19.90 16.22 -0.35
N ILE A 210 20.07 15.34 -1.34
CA ILE A 210 19.91 15.65 -2.77
C ILE A 210 18.48 16.09 -3.09
N GLU A 211 18.33 17.14 -3.89
CA GLU A 211 17.02 17.66 -4.31
C GLU A 211 16.65 17.24 -5.74
N GLU A 212 17.64 17.10 -6.62
CA GLU A 212 17.48 16.69 -8.01
C GLU A 212 18.56 15.67 -8.36
N LEU A 213 18.19 14.66 -9.15
CA LEU A 213 19.11 13.61 -9.59
C LEU A 213 18.85 13.25 -11.06
N THR A 214 19.93 13.19 -11.86
CA THR A 214 19.88 12.62 -13.21
C THR A 214 20.57 11.27 -13.21
N LEU A 215 19.86 10.23 -13.62
CA LEU A 215 20.40 8.89 -13.83
C LEU A 215 20.88 8.76 -15.28
N PRO A 216 22.10 8.22 -15.52
CA PRO A 216 22.67 8.14 -16.86
C PRO A 216 21.98 7.09 -17.72
N ASN A 217 22.07 7.21 -19.05
CA ASN A 217 21.45 6.23 -19.96
C ASN A 217 22.14 4.86 -19.90
N SER A 218 23.41 4.82 -19.49
CA SER A 218 24.16 3.60 -19.24
C SER A 218 23.65 2.77 -18.05
N LEU A 219 22.84 3.35 -17.16
CA LEU A 219 22.44 2.70 -15.91
C LEU A 219 21.38 1.63 -16.17
N ASN A 220 21.82 0.37 -16.14
CA ASN A 220 20.95 -0.77 -16.44
C ASN A 220 20.32 -1.36 -15.17
N THR A 221 20.97 -1.20 -14.02
CA THR A 221 20.59 -1.88 -12.77
C THR A 221 20.67 -0.92 -11.58
N ILE A 222 19.52 -0.73 -10.94
CA ILE A 222 19.36 -0.14 -9.61
C ILE A 222 19.03 -1.31 -8.67
N ASN A 223 19.74 -1.43 -7.54
CA ASN A 223 19.54 -2.52 -6.58
C ASN A 223 18.59 -2.11 -5.43
N TYR A 224 18.43 -3.00 -4.46
CA TYR A 224 17.62 -2.81 -3.26
C TYR A 224 17.93 -1.47 -2.57
N PHE A 225 16.90 -0.64 -2.35
CA PHE A 225 17.01 0.61 -1.58
C PHE A 225 18.05 1.63 -2.06
N THR A 226 18.55 1.54 -3.30
CA THR A 226 19.66 2.37 -3.79
C THR A 226 19.49 3.85 -3.52
N PHE A 227 18.28 4.41 -3.65
CA PHE A 227 17.96 5.82 -3.42
C PHE A 227 16.94 6.03 -2.29
N ALA A 228 16.78 5.07 -1.39
CA ALA A 228 15.81 5.18 -0.30
C ALA A 228 16.11 6.39 0.61
N TYR A 229 15.08 6.90 1.27
CA TYR A 229 15.15 7.92 2.31
C TYR A 229 15.86 9.23 1.93
N ASN A 230 16.03 9.52 0.64
CA ASN A 230 16.38 10.84 0.14
C ASN A 230 15.17 11.77 0.28
N LYS A 231 14.90 12.21 1.52
CA LYS A 231 13.67 12.93 1.90
C LYS A 231 13.52 14.31 1.24
N ASN A 232 14.61 14.84 0.68
CA ASN A 232 14.62 16.12 -0.04
C ASN A 232 14.55 15.95 -1.56
N LEU A 233 14.65 14.72 -2.10
CA LEU A 233 14.64 14.47 -3.54
C LEU A 233 13.25 14.79 -4.10
N LYS A 234 13.17 15.86 -4.89
CA LYS A 234 11.94 16.35 -5.53
C LYS A 234 11.80 15.85 -6.96
N THR A 235 12.92 15.79 -7.68
CA THR A 235 12.95 15.52 -9.12
C THR A 235 14.00 14.46 -9.43
N ILE A 236 13.61 13.51 -10.26
CA ILE A 236 14.50 12.50 -10.81
C ILE A 236 14.30 12.40 -12.31
N HIS A 237 15.41 12.41 -13.05
CA HIS A 237 15.43 12.16 -14.49
C HIS A 237 15.98 10.76 -14.72
N PHE A 238 15.12 9.85 -15.20
CA PHE A 238 15.53 8.48 -15.47
C PHE A 238 16.23 8.37 -16.83
N GLY A 239 17.35 7.66 -16.85
CA GLY A 239 18.03 7.26 -18.08
C GLY A 239 17.29 6.13 -18.81
N THR A 240 17.46 6.08 -20.13
CA THR A 240 16.71 5.14 -21.00
C THR A 240 17.12 3.66 -20.88
N GLY A 241 18.33 3.37 -20.36
CA GLY A 241 18.84 2.00 -20.24
C GLY A 241 18.31 1.18 -19.07
N LEU A 242 17.50 1.79 -18.19
CA LEU A 242 17.01 1.14 -16.99
C LEU A 242 16.05 -0.01 -17.32
N LYS A 243 16.31 -1.20 -16.77
CA LYS A 243 15.52 -2.42 -17.04
C LYS A 243 14.48 -2.74 -15.95
N GLU A 244 14.70 -2.26 -14.73
CA GLU A 244 13.88 -2.58 -13.57
C GLU A 244 14.00 -1.48 -12.51
N ILE A 245 12.91 -1.21 -11.78
CA ILE A 245 12.95 -0.50 -10.49
C ILE A 245 12.94 -1.55 -9.38
N ALA A 246 14.07 -1.75 -8.71
CA ALA A 246 14.22 -2.76 -7.68
C ALA A 246 13.47 -2.43 -6.38
N TYR A 247 13.40 -3.44 -5.51
CA TYR A 247 12.68 -3.38 -4.24
C TYR A 247 13.15 -2.19 -3.41
N GLY A 248 12.20 -1.36 -2.98
CA GLY A 248 12.46 -0.21 -2.11
C GLY A 248 13.35 0.88 -2.71
N ALA A 249 13.64 0.87 -4.02
CA ALA A 249 14.65 1.73 -4.65
C ALA A 249 14.53 3.22 -4.28
N PHE A 250 13.30 3.73 -4.17
CA PHE A 250 12.97 5.13 -3.80
C PHE A 250 12.06 5.20 -2.57
N LYS A 251 12.08 4.17 -1.71
CA LYS A 251 11.26 4.14 -0.49
C LYS A 251 11.53 5.36 0.38
N GLY A 252 10.50 6.07 0.81
CA GLY A 252 10.61 7.20 1.72
C GLY A 252 11.23 8.45 1.10
N CYS A 253 11.31 8.56 -0.23
CA CYS A 253 11.58 9.81 -0.94
C CYS A 253 10.37 10.75 -0.81
N SER A 254 10.13 11.25 0.40
CA SER A 254 8.89 11.95 0.80
C SER A 254 8.63 13.27 0.07
N ALA A 255 9.65 13.87 -0.54
CA ALA A 255 9.54 15.10 -1.33
C ALA A 255 9.38 14.85 -2.84
N LEU A 256 9.45 13.59 -3.31
CA LEU A 256 9.41 13.27 -4.73
C LEU A 256 8.04 13.62 -5.30
N GLU A 257 8.00 14.48 -6.31
CA GLU A 257 6.73 15.06 -6.78
C GLU A 257 6.17 14.37 -8.03
N ASN A 258 7.05 14.00 -8.97
CA ASN A 258 6.67 13.47 -10.27
C ASN A 258 7.65 12.37 -10.71
N ILE A 259 7.11 11.33 -11.32
CA ILE A 259 7.89 10.23 -11.90
C ILE A 259 7.53 10.10 -13.38
N ASP A 260 8.53 10.26 -14.25
CA ASP A 260 8.38 9.98 -15.68
C ASP A 260 9.24 8.78 -16.07
N LEU A 261 8.58 7.63 -16.26
CA LEU A 261 9.22 6.40 -16.74
C LEU A 261 8.87 6.13 -18.20
N SER A 262 8.21 7.05 -18.91
CA SER A 262 7.65 6.82 -20.24
C SER A 262 8.70 6.48 -21.31
N THR A 263 9.95 6.90 -21.10
CA THR A 263 11.09 6.64 -21.99
C THR A 263 11.87 5.38 -21.61
N CYS A 264 11.58 4.77 -20.45
CA CYS A 264 12.25 3.57 -19.98
C CYS A 264 11.64 2.32 -20.59
N ASN A 265 12.42 1.26 -20.72
CA ASN A 265 11.92 -0.07 -21.12
C ASN A 265 11.89 -1.01 -19.91
N ILE A 266 11.03 -0.68 -18.94
CA ILE A 266 10.88 -1.40 -17.68
C ILE A 266 9.60 -2.22 -17.73
N GLU A 267 9.70 -3.51 -17.38
CA GLU A 267 8.54 -4.41 -17.29
C GLU A 267 7.99 -4.50 -15.88
N ASN A 268 8.82 -4.25 -14.85
CA ASN A 268 8.50 -4.50 -13.45
C ASN A 268 8.84 -3.31 -12.54
N ILE A 269 7.90 -2.94 -11.69
CA ILE A 269 8.12 -2.06 -10.53
C ILE A 269 8.01 -2.91 -9.27
N GLN A 270 9.15 -3.15 -8.61
CA GLN A 270 9.22 -4.08 -7.48
C GLN A 270 8.56 -3.55 -6.21
N SER A 271 8.38 -4.47 -5.25
CA SER A 271 7.72 -4.17 -3.98
C SER A 271 8.39 -3.00 -3.26
N TYR A 272 7.58 -2.13 -2.66
CA TYR A 272 8.03 -0.94 -1.93
C TYR A 272 8.81 0.10 -2.73
N ALA A 273 8.95 -0.02 -4.06
CA ALA A 273 9.78 0.85 -4.90
C ALA A 273 9.59 2.35 -4.61
N PHE A 274 8.36 2.82 -4.47
CA PHE A 274 7.97 4.21 -4.19
C PHE A 274 7.08 4.31 -2.93
N CYS A 275 7.19 3.35 -2.01
CA CYS A 275 6.50 3.37 -0.73
C CYS A 275 6.85 4.63 0.08
N ASP A 276 5.87 5.25 0.75
CA ASP A 276 6.05 6.48 1.54
C ASP A 276 6.56 7.70 0.73
N CYS A 277 6.35 7.73 -0.61
CA CYS A 277 6.59 8.93 -1.42
C CYS A 277 5.41 9.92 -1.26
N THR A 278 5.34 10.57 -0.11
CA THR A 278 4.14 11.30 0.33
C THR A 278 3.76 12.53 -0.50
N SER A 279 4.70 13.10 -1.24
CA SER A 279 4.46 14.25 -2.12
C SER A 279 4.25 13.87 -3.58
N LEU A 280 4.25 12.57 -3.91
CA LEU A 280 4.14 12.10 -5.29
C LEU A 280 2.76 12.37 -5.84
N THR A 281 2.68 13.23 -6.85
CA THR A 281 1.41 13.68 -7.46
C THR A 281 1.07 12.96 -8.76
N SER A 282 2.10 12.55 -9.53
CA SER A 282 1.90 11.89 -10.82
C SER A 282 2.98 10.87 -11.14
N VAL A 283 2.57 9.82 -11.87
CA VAL A 283 3.45 8.78 -12.40
C VAL A 283 3.06 8.50 -13.84
N LYS A 284 4.03 8.60 -14.77
CA LYS A 284 3.88 8.14 -16.15
C LYS A 284 4.56 6.80 -16.32
N PHE A 285 3.76 5.75 -16.50
CA PHE A 285 4.26 4.40 -16.74
C PHE A 285 4.72 4.21 -18.19
N PRO A 286 5.75 3.38 -18.46
CA PRO A 286 6.13 3.00 -19.81
C PRO A 286 5.12 2.03 -20.42
N SER A 287 5.03 2.00 -21.74
CA SER A 287 4.16 1.04 -22.45
C SER A 287 4.59 -0.42 -22.25
N SER A 288 5.84 -0.65 -21.87
CA SER A 288 6.41 -1.97 -21.57
C SER A 288 5.99 -2.54 -20.21
N LEU A 289 5.40 -1.75 -19.31
CA LEU A 289 5.10 -2.17 -17.94
C LEU A 289 4.12 -3.36 -17.93
N ARG A 290 4.46 -4.42 -17.20
CA ARG A 290 3.67 -5.65 -17.07
C ARG A 290 3.23 -5.89 -15.63
N GLN A 291 4.07 -5.55 -14.65
CA GLN A 291 3.79 -5.83 -13.25
C GLN A 291 4.13 -4.67 -12.32
N ILE A 292 3.18 -4.34 -11.45
CA ILE A 292 3.41 -3.51 -10.26
C ILE A 292 3.33 -4.45 -9.06
N TYR A 293 4.41 -4.58 -8.29
CA TYR A 293 4.47 -5.48 -7.14
C TYR A 293 3.92 -4.84 -5.86
N GLY A 294 3.81 -5.66 -4.81
CA GLY A 294 3.10 -5.28 -3.60
C GLY A 294 3.73 -4.09 -2.86
N ASN A 295 2.91 -3.20 -2.32
CA ASN A 295 3.33 -1.97 -1.64
C ASN A 295 4.14 -0.99 -2.50
N ALA A 296 4.23 -1.15 -3.83
CA ALA A 296 5.07 -0.32 -4.69
C ALA A 296 4.78 1.19 -4.55
N PHE A 297 3.51 1.58 -4.41
CA PHE A 297 3.02 2.96 -4.22
C PHE A 297 2.18 3.10 -2.95
N THR A 298 2.42 2.27 -1.93
CA THR A 298 1.68 2.41 -0.65
C THR A 298 2.04 3.73 0.03
N LYS A 299 1.07 4.35 0.70
CA LYS A 299 1.22 5.64 1.41
C LYS A 299 1.70 6.77 0.49
N THR A 300 1.03 6.90 -0.65
CA THR A 300 1.20 8.00 -1.62
C THR A 300 -0.04 8.91 -1.63
N PRO A 301 -0.37 9.60 -0.52
CA PRO A 301 -1.63 10.33 -0.37
C PRO A 301 -1.79 11.52 -1.34
N ALA A 302 -0.72 11.97 -2.00
CA ALA A 302 -0.78 13.04 -3.00
C ALA A 302 -1.03 12.52 -4.44
N LEU A 303 -0.98 11.21 -4.67
CA LEU A 303 -1.07 10.61 -6.01
C LEU A 303 -2.52 10.55 -6.46
N GLN A 304 -2.97 11.54 -7.23
CA GLN A 304 -4.40 11.73 -7.53
C GLN A 304 -4.92 10.88 -8.69
N ALA A 305 -4.07 10.55 -9.66
CA ALA A 305 -4.43 9.77 -10.83
C ALA A 305 -3.22 8.99 -11.36
N VAL A 306 -3.50 7.82 -11.93
CA VAL A 306 -2.54 7.02 -12.69
C VAL A 306 -3.20 6.51 -13.96
N THR A 307 -2.45 6.53 -15.06
CA THR A 307 -2.87 5.91 -16.32
C THR A 307 -2.10 4.62 -16.49
N PHE A 308 -2.78 3.49 -16.28
CA PHE A 308 -2.22 2.17 -16.54
C PHE A 308 -2.16 1.91 -18.05
N ASN A 309 -1.11 1.23 -18.51
CA ASN A 309 -0.98 0.83 -19.91
C ASN A 309 -1.81 -0.43 -20.21
N ASP A 310 -2.24 -0.59 -21.45
CA ASP A 310 -3.07 -1.72 -21.93
C ASP A 310 -2.36 -3.09 -21.88
N GLY A 311 -1.08 -3.13 -21.53
CA GLY A 311 -0.27 -4.36 -21.40
C GLY A 311 0.01 -4.77 -19.96
N LEU A 312 -0.59 -4.10 -18.97
CA LEU A 312 -0.38 -4.41 -17.56
C LEU A 312 -1.07 -5.74 -17.21
N ASP A 313 -0.30 -6.71 -16.72
CA ASP A 313 -0.75 -8.06 -16.40
C ASP A 313 -1.17 -8.18 -14.92
N GLY A 314 -0.50 -7.46 -14.01
CA GLY A 314 -0.80 -7.57 -12.57
C GLY A 314 -0.50 -6.35 -11.70
N ILE A 315 -1.31 -6.21 -10.64
CA ILE A 315 -1.13 -5.25 -9.53
C ILE A 315 -1.05 -6.03 -8.21
N GLY A 316 0.06 -5.88 -7.49
CA GLY A 316 0.37 -6.61 -6.26
C GLY A 316 -0.39 -6.14 -5.02
N SER A 317 -0.29 -6.93 -3.95
CA SER A 317 -0.97 -6.65 -2.68
C SER A 317 -0.55 -5.31 -2.09
N SER A 318 -1.52 -4.52 -1.64
CA SER A 318 -1.29 -3.16 -1.11
C SER A 318 -0.56 -2.20 -2.06
N ALA A 319 -0.47 -2.49 -3.36
CA ALA A 319 0.34 -1.69 -4.30
C ALA A 319 0.00 -0.19 -4.27
N PHE A 320 -1.27 0.16 -4.13
CA PHE A 320 -1.77 1.54 -4.04
C PHE A 320 -2.50 1.82 -2.71
N SER A 321 -2.25 1.01 -1.67
CA SER A 321 -2.89 1.22 -0.36
C SER A 321 -2.55 2.60 0.19
N GLU A 322 -3.53 3.31 0.75
CA GLU A 322 -3.37 4.69 1.27
C GLU A 322 -2.88 5.69 0.21
N SER A 323 -3.14 5.44 -1.08
CA SER A 323 -2.91 6.42 -2.15
C SER A 323 -4.02 7.47 -2.21
N GLY A 324 -3.71 8.64 -2.76
CA GLY A 324 -4.65 9.74 -2.98
C GLY A 324 -5.50 9.60 -4.25
N LEU A 325 -5.59 8.40 -4.82
CA LEU A 325 -6.23 8.19 -6.11
C LEU A 325 -7.69 8.60 -6.03
N THR A 326 -8.10 9.47 -6.95
CA THR A 326 -9.50 9.92 -7.08
C THR A 326 -10.29 9.05 -8.05
N THR A 327 -9.59 8.53 -9.06
CA THR A 327 -10.13 7.61 -10.07
C THR A 327 -9.06 6.59 -10.45
N ALA A 328 -9.48 5.42 -10.92
CA ALA A 328 -8.61 4.43 -11.53
C ALA A 328 -9.33 3.68 -12.66
N THR A 329 -8.64 3.42 -13.76
CA THR A 329 -9.14 2.58 -14.86
C THR A 329 -8.20 1.39 -15.03
N LEU A 330 -8.63 0.22 -14.56
CA LEU A 330 -7.84 -1.00 -14.67
C LEU A 330 -7.97 -1.57 -16.09
N PRO A 331 -6.86 -1.89 -16.78
CA PRO A 331 -6.91 -2.32 -18.18
C PRO A 331 -7.48 -3.73 -18.32
N ASN A 332 -8.02 -4.04 -19.51
CA ASN A 332 -8.60 -5.36 -19.79
C ASN A 332 -7.57 -6.50 -19.81
N SER A 333 -6.28 -6.18 -19.98
CA SER A 333 -5.16 -7.13 -19.87
C SER A 333 -4.90 -7.58 -18.43
N LEU A 334 -5.39 -6.85 -17.43
CA LEU A 334 -5.09 -7.11 -16.04
C LEU A 334 -5.76 -8.41 -15.59
N THR A 335 -4.94 -9.43 -15.30
CA THR A 335 -5.40 -10.76 -14.87
C THR A 335 -5.17 -11.01 -13.40
N TYR A 336 -4.33 -10.20 -12.75
CA TYR A 336 -4.01 -10.33 -11.33
C TYR A 336 -4.21 -9.00 -10.58
N LEU A 337 -4.99 -9.06 -9.50
CA LEU A 337 -5.17 -8.00 -8.53
C LEU A 337 -4.91 -8.59 -7.14
N GLY A 338 -4.02 -7.98 -6.36
CA GLY A 338 -3.65 -8.48 -5.04
C GLY A 338 -4.52 -7.97 -3.91
N ASP A 339 -4.51 -8.69 -2.79
CA ASP A 339 -5.19 -8.26 -1.56
C ASP A 339 -4.81 -6.84 -1.14
N PHE A 340 -5.76 -6.06 -0.63
CA PHE A 340 -5.57 -4.68 -0.21
C PHE A 340 -5.04 -3.72 -1.28
N ALA A 341 -5.02 -4.08 -2.58
CA ALA A 341 -4.36 -3.31 -3.64
C ALA A 341 -4.73 -1.81 -3.62
N PHE A 342 -5.99 -1.47 -3.34
CA PHE A 342 -6.51 -0.10 -3.24
C PHE A 342 -7.09 0.20 -1.85
N SER A 343 -6.67 -0.52 -0.81
CA SER A 343 -7.11 -0.30 0.57
C SER A 343 -6.88 1.15 0.99
N SER A 344 -7.86 1.75 1.66
CA SER A 344 -7.77 3.09 2.24
C SER A 344 -7.41 4.20 1.24
N CYS A 345 -7.74 4.02 -0.05
CA CYS A 345 -7.76 5.12 -1.03
C CYS A 345 -8.98 6.01 -0.74
N LYS A 346 -8.89 6.84 0.30
CA LYS A 346 -10.04 7.55 0.88
C LYS A 346 -10.74 8.48 -0.10
N ASP A 347 -10.01 8.99 -1.08
CA ASP A 347 -10.48 9.93 -2.11
C ASP A 347 -10.96 9.24 -3.39
N LEU A 348 -10.86 7.90 -3.48
CA LEU A 348 -11.25 7.13 -4.67
C LEU A 348 -12.76 7.16 -4.85
N ALA A 349 -13.24 8.01 -5.76
CA ALA A 349 -14.66 8.24 -6.01
C ALA A 349 -15.26 7.24 -7.01
N SER A 350 -14.45 6.75 -7.95
CA SER A 350 -14.85 5.78 -8.96
C SER A 350 -13.68 4.89 -9.39
N ILE A 351 -13.99 3.66 -9.76
CA ILE A 351 -13.03 2.74 -10.36
C ILE A 351 -13.69 1.94 -11.48
N SER A 352 -13.02 1.83 -12.62
CA SER A 352 -13.39 0.95 -13.71
C SER A 352 -12.52 -0.31 -13.65
N ILE A 353 -13.16 -1.47 -13.50
CA ILE A 353 -12.49 -2.77 -13.42
C ILE A 353 -12.45 -3.40 -14.82
N GLY A 354 -11.26 -3.80 -15.28
CA GLY A 354 -11.07 -4.43 -16.58
C GLY A 354 -11.62 -5.86 -16.65
N THR A 355 -11.97 -6.32 -17.84
CA THR A 355 -12.59 -7.63 -18.07
C THR A 355 -11.66 -8.84 -17.86
N GLY A 356 -10.37 -8.61 -17.60
CA GLY A 356 -9.42 -9.68 -17.26
C GLY A 356 -9.53 -10.15 -15.80
N ILE A 357 -10.17 -9.36 -14.93
CA ILE A 357 -10.32 -9.65 -13.51
C ILE A 357 -11.53 -10.54 -13.26
N THR A 358 -11.33 -11.70 -12.65
CA THR A 358 -12.40 -12.65 -12.29
C THR A 358 -12.77 -12.62 -10.80
N GLU A 359 -11.97 -11.97 -9.96
CA GLU A 359 -12.17 -11.92 -8.51
C GLU A 359 -11.83 -10.53 -7.99
N ILE A 360 -12.65 -10.01 -7.07
CA ILE A 360 -12.28 -8.85 -6.25
C ILE A 360 -11.60 -9.37 -4.98
N PRO A 361 -10.31 -9.10 -4.74
CA PRO A 361 -9.56 -9.73 -3.65
C PRO A 361 -9.95 -9.28 -2.24
N TYR A 362 -9.37 -9.96 -1.24
CA TYR A 362 -9.55 -9.64 0.18
C TYR A 362 -9.18 -8.18 0.47
N ASN A 363 -10.09 -7.45 1.12
CA ASN A 363 -9.91 -6.03 1.49
C ASN A 363 -9.47 -5.09 0.35
N CYS A 364 -9.69 -5.45 -0.92
CA CYS A 364 -9.13 -4.71 -2.07
C CYS A 364 -9.45 -3.21 -2.05
N PHE A 365 -10.68 -2.83 -1.66
CA PHE A 365 -11.16 -1.45 -1.59
C PHE A 365 -11.58 -1.05 -0.16
N THR A 366 -11.17 -1.77 0.88
CA THR A 366 -11.58 -1.46 2.26
C THR A 366 -11.27 -0.01 2.61
N GLY A 367 -12.21 0.74 3.16
CA GLY A 367 -12.00 2.13 3.57
C GLY A 367 -11.91 3.16 2.44
N CYS A 368 -12.29 2.81 1.20
CA CYS A 368 -12.48 3.78 0.11
C CYS A 368 -13.74 4.62 0.35
N ASN A 369 -13.65 5.57 1.28
CA ASN A 369 -14.80 6.33 1.79
C ASN A 369 -15.50 7.21 0.74
N ALA A 370 -14.80 7.64 -0.33
CA ALA A 370 -15.39 8.42 -1.41
C ALA A 370 -16.08 7.58 -2.49
N LEU A 371 -15.92 6.25 -2.49
CA LEU A 371 -16.40 5.37 -3.55
C LEU A 371 -17.93 5.29 -3.51
N THR A 372 -18.61 5.81 -4.54
CA THR A 372 -20.08 5.95 -4.53
C THR A 372 -20.82 4.81 -5.22
N SER A 373 -20.20 4.24 -6.26
CA SER A 373 -20.68 3.09 -7.03
C SER A 373 -19.50 2.30 -7.58
N VAL A 374 -19.72 1.01 -7.87
CA VAL A 374 -18.74 0.14 -8.51
C VAL A 374 -19.44 -0.66 -9.59
N ASP A 375 -18.93 -0.56 -10.81
CA ASP A 375 -19.38 -1.35 -11.95
C ASP A 375 -18.47 -2.57 -12.10
N LEU A 376 -18.99 -3.75 -11.73
CA LEU A 376 -18.28 -5.01 -11.84
C LEU A 376 -18.50 -5.66 -13.22
N PRO A 377 -17.45 -6.15 -13.89
CA PRO A 377 -17.56 -6.93 -15.12
C PRO A 377 -18.37 -8.23 -14.94
N GLU A 378 -19.07 -8.66 -15.99
CA GLU A 378 -19.89 -9.90 -16.01
C GLU A 378 -19.08 -11.21 -15.90
N ASN A 379 -17.75 -11.12 -15.85
CA ASN A 379 -16.88 -12.28 -15.66
C ASN A 379 -16.33 -12.38 -14.23
N VAL A 380 -16.69 -11.44 -13.33
CA VAL A 380 -16.33 -11.52 -11.92
C VAL A 380 -17.19 -12.58 -11.24
N THR A 381 -16.57 -13.58 -10.62
CA THR A 381 -17.24 -14.71 -9.97
C THR A 381 -17.22 -14.64 -8.45
N SER A 382 -16.30 -13.88 -7.85
CA SER A 382 -16.14 -13.79 -6.39
C SER A 382 -15.78 -12.38 -5.92
N ILE A 383 -16.28 -12.04 -4.74
CA ILE A 383 -15.90 -10.86 -3.96
C ILE A 383 -15.33 -11.34 -2.63
N GLY A 384 -14.04 -11.08 -2.41
CA GLY A 384 -13.30 -11.51 -1.23
C GLY A 384 -13.78 -10.84 0.06
N GLY A 385 -13.37 -11.43 1.19
CA GLY A 385 -13.74 -10.91 2.49
C GLY A 385 -13.29 -9.46 2.69
N GLY A 386 -14.18 -8.62 3.21
CA GLY A 386 -13.92 -7.21 3.46
C GLY A 386 -13.60 -6.34 2.24
N ALA A 387 -13.78 -6.85 1.01
CA ALA A 387 -13.41 -6.16 -0.23
C ALA A 387 -13.87 -4.70 -0.30
N TYR A 388 -15.07 -4.39 0.19
CA TYR A 388 -15.66 -3.06 0.26
C TYR A 388 -15.99 -2.64 1.71
N SER A 389 -15.43 -3.30 2.73
CA SER A 389 -15.64 -2.92 4.13
C SER A 389 -15.32 -1.43 4.34
N TYR A 390 -16.12 -0.74 5.15
CA TYR A 390 -15.96 0.70 5.44
C TYR A 390 -15.99 1.62 4.19
N CYS A 391 -16.54 1.19 3.05
CA CYS A 391 -16.79 2.09 1.92
C CYS A 391 -18.01 2.98 2.21
N ASN A 392 -17.86 3.96 3.09
CA ASN A 392 -18.97 4.77 3.59
C ASN A 392 -19.64 5.62 2.50
N GLY A 393 -19.01 5.86 1.36
CA GLY A 393 -19.59 6.56 0.22
C GLY A 393 -20.54 5.70 -0.62
N LEU A 394 -20.46 4.37 -0.50
CA LEU A 394 -21.13 3.44 -1.40
C LEU A 394 -22.63 3.49 -1.15
N VAL A 395 -23.40 3.95 -2.14
CA VAL A 395 -24.87 4.10 -2.02
C VAL A 395 -25.59 2.88 -2.57
N SER A 396 -25.04 2.29 -3.62
CA SER A 396 -25.58 1.12 -4.30
C SER A 396 -24.47 0.30 -4.92
N ILE A 397 -24.66 -1.01 -5.01
CA ILE A 397 -23.78 -1.89 -5.78
C ILE A 397 -24.59 -2.78 -6.72
N THR A 398 -24.07 -2.95 -7.93
CA THR A 398 -24.59 -3.86 -8.94
C THR A 398 -23.75 -5.13 -8.95
N LEU A 399 -24.31 -6.25 -8.48
CA LEU A 399 -23.64 -7.55 -8.54
C LEU A 399 -23.95 -8.25 -9.87
N PRO A 400 -22.94 -8.65 -10.67
CA PRO A 400 -23.17 -9.30 -11.95
C PRO A 400 -23.74 -10.70 -11.76
N SER A 401 -24.41 -11.20 -12.79
CA SER A 401 -25.07 -12.51 -12.77
C SER A 401 -24.10 -13.69 -12.57
N SER A 402 -22.81 -13.46 -12.83
CA SER A 402 -21.71 -14.42 -12.67
C SER A 402 -21.24 -14.63 -11.23
N ILE A 403 -21.63 -13.77 -10.28
CA ILE A 403 -21.18 -13.88 -8.89
C ILE A 403 -21.70 -15.18 -8.27
N GLN A 404 -20.79 -15.92 -7.67
CA GLN A 404 -21.03 -17.16 -6.92
C GLN A 404 -20.73 -16.97 -5.42
N GLU A 405 -19.76 -16.11 -5.09
CA GLU A 405 -19.31 -15.90 -3.71
C GLU A 405 -19.22 -14.42 -3.34
N VAL A 406 -19.83 -14.10 -2.19
CA VAL A 406 -19.65 -12.84 -1.47
C VAL A 406 -19.07 -13.15 -0.09
N GLY A 407 -17.80 -12.79 0.11
CA GLY A 407 -17.02 -13.17 1.28
C GLY A 407 -17.45 -12.49 2.58
N ALA A 408 -16.90 -12.98 3.70
CA ALA A 408 -17.20 -12.43 5.02
C ALA A 408 -16.86 -10.93 5.11
N LYS A 409 -17.77 -10.13 5.66
CA LYS A 409 -17.64 -8.66 5.77
C LYS A 409 -17.49 -7.92 4.44
N ALA A 410 -17.77 -8.53 3.27
CA ALA A 410 -17.55 -7.92 1.96
C ALA A 410 -18.03 -6.46 1.86
N PHE A 411 -19.18 -6.14 2.46
CA PHE A 411 -19.78 -4.80 2.49
C PHE A 411 -19.96 -4.24 3.91
N ALA A 412 -19.33 -4.83 4.93
CA ALA A 412 -19.57 -4.40 6.31
C ALA A 412 -19.22 -2.93 6.52
N SER A 413 -20.09 -2.21 7.24
CA SER A 413 -19.95 -0.79 7.57
C SER A 413 -19.95 0.12 6.32
N CYS A 414 -20.66 -0.26 5.27
CA CYS A 414 -21.02 0.64 4.17
C CYS A 414 -22.21 1.50 4.60
N SER A 415 -21.93 2.53 5.42
CA SER A 415 -22.98 3.30 6.12
C SER A 415 -24.00 4.01 5.23
N ASN A 416 -23.72 4.19 3.93
CA ASN A 416 -24.65 4.79 2.97
C ASN A 416 -25.32 3.79 2.01
N LEU A 417 -25.00 2.50 2.09
CA LEU A 417 -25.58 1.49 1.20
C LEU A 417 -27.09 1.37 1.49
N GLU A 418 -27.93 1.59 0.49
CA GLU A 418 -29.39 1.64 0.70
C GLU A 418 -30.12 0.37 0.26
N GLU A 419 -29.64 -0.27 -0.81
CA GLU A 419 -30.29 -1.44 -1.42
C GLU A 419 -29.24 -2.41 -1.95
N VAL A 420 -29.53 -3.70 -1.81
CA VAL A 420 -28.70 -4.78 -2.36
C VAL A 420 -29.58 -5.89 -2.95
N VAL A 421 -29.25 -6.32 -4.16
CA VAL A 421 -29.84 -7.50 -4.81
C VAL A 421 -28.76 -8.56 -4.92
N ILE A 422 -28.94 -9.67 -4.22
CA ILE A 422 -28.05 -10.84 -4.30
C ILE A 422 -28.53 -11.73 -5.46
N PRO A 423 -27.71 -11.96 -6.51
CA PRO A 423 -28.11 -12.77 -7.66
C PRO A 423 -28.43 -14.23 -7.30
N ASP A 424 -29.22 -14.87 -8.16
CA ASP A 424 -29.62 -16.27 -8.02
C ASP A 424 -28.47 -17.29 -8.02
N ASN A 425 -27.33 -16.93 -8.59
CA ASN A 425 -26.16 -17.82 -8.70
C ASN A 425 -25.25 -17.77 -7.47
N VAL A 426 -25.51 -16.87 -6.51
CA VAL A 426 -24.71 -16.77 -5.29
C VAL A 426 -24.99 -17.97 -4.40
N THR A 427 -23.98 -18.80 -4.17
CA THR A 427 -24.06 -19.97 -3.29
C THR A 427 -23.45 -19.70 -1.91
N THR A 428 -22.57 -18.70 -1.82
CA THR A 428 -21.88 -18.33 -0.58
C THR A 428 -22.11 -16.86 -0.28
N LEU A 429 -22.76 -16.59 0.86
CA LEU A 429 -22.96 -15.23 1.39
C LEU A 429 -22.39 -15.17 2.82
N GLY A 430 -21.16 -14.70 2.94
CA GLY A 430 -20.33 -14.86 4.14
C GLY A 430 -20.82 -14.12 5.38
N GLU A 431 -20.30 -14.55 6.54
CA GLU A 431 -20.60 -13.93 7.83
C GLU A 431 -20.38 -12.41 7.80
N LYS A 432 -21.30 -11.66 8.42
CA LYS A 432 -21.21 -10.20 8.57
C LYS A 432 -21.13 -9.43 7.25
N ALA A 433 -21.50 -10.01 6.10
CA ALA A 433 -21.30 -9.36 4.80
C ALA A 433 -21.88 -7.94 4.73
N PHE A 434 -22.99 -7.67 5.43
CA PHE A 434 -23.65 -6.35 5.50
C PHE A 434 -23.75 -5.80 6.94
N GLN A 435 -22.88 -6.25 7.85
CA GLN A 435 -22.92 -5.80 9.24
C GLN A 435 -22.67 -4.29 9.34
N TYR A 436 -23.48 -3.57 10.13
CA TYR A 436 -23.43 -2.11 10.32
C TYR A 436 -23.76 -1.27 9.08
N ASP A 437 -24.49 -1.81 8.10
CA ASP A 437 -24.97 -1.04 6.95
C ASP A 437 -26.22 -0.23 7.34
N LYS A 438 -25.99 0.86 8.07
CA LYS A 438 -27.05 1.59 8.80
C LYS A 438 -28.16 2.16 7.94
N LYS A 439 -27.92 2.40 6.64
CA LYS A 439 -28.92 2.90 5.68
C LYS A 439 -29.52 1.82 4.78
N LEU A 440 -29.13 0.56 4.94
CA LEU A 440 -29.66 -0.53 4.13
C LEU A 440 -31.15 -0.69 4.46
N LYS A 441 -32.03 -0.44 3.48
CA LYS A 441 -33.49 -0.44 3.66
C LYS A 441 -34.12 -1.74 3.16
N HIS A 442 -33.61 -2.27 2.06
CA HIS A 442 -34.16 -3.42 1.37
C HIS A 442 -33.06 -4.35 0.85
N VAL A 443 -33.27 -5.65 1.04
CA VAL A 443 -32.40 -6.70 0.54
C VAL A 443 -33.21 -7.78 -0.15
N GLN A 444 -32.80 -8.18 -1.36
CA GLN A 444 -33.31 -9.35 -2.04
C GLN A 444 -32.26 -10.47 -2.03
N ILE A 445 -32.64 -11.66 -1.55
CA ILE A 445 -31.78 -12.84 -1.49
C ILE A 445 -32.11 -13.78 -2.65
N GLY A 446 -31.12 -14.06 -3.51
CA GLY A 446 -31.26 -14.98 -4.64
C GLY A 446 -31.46 -16.44 -4.23
N LYS A 447 -31.94 -17.27 -5.17
CA LYS A 447 -32.26 -18.69 -4.91
C LYS A 447 -31.07 -19.61 -4.60
N GLY A 448 -29.85 -19.19 -4.93
CA GLY A 448 -28.65 -19.98 -4.65
C GLY A 448 -28.23 -19.95 -3.17
N VAL A 449 -28.71 -18.96 -2.41
CA VAL A 449 -28.29 -18.74 -1.02
C VAL A 449 -29.04 -19.70 -0.09
N ALA A 450 -28.40 -20.82 0.23
CA ALA A 450 -28.97 -21.83 1.13
C ALA A 450 -28.96 -21.43 2.61
N THR A 451 -28.05 -20.53 3.02
CA THR A 451 -27.83 -20.15 4.42
C THR A 451 -27.66 -18.64 4.56
N LEU A 452 -28.38 -18.01 5.50
CA LEU A 452 -28.04 -16.67 5.99
C LEU A 452 -27.03 -16.80 7.14
N GLU A 453 -25.80 -16.38 6.91
CA GLU A 453 -24.68 -16.58 7.84
C GLU A 453 -24.73 -15.69 9.09
N LYS A 454 -23.91 -16.03 10.08
CA LYS A 454 -23.89 -15.34 11.37
C LYS A 454 -23.69 -13.82 11.19
N ASP A 455 -24.45 -13.04 11.95
CA ASP A 455 -24.37 -11.56 11.99
C ASP A 455 -24.57 -10.87 10.61
N LEU A 456 -25.15 -11.55 9.61
CA LEU A 456 -25.19 -11.08 8.21
C LEU A 456 -25.69 -9.63 8.05
N PHE A 457 -26.78 -9.27 8.73
CA PHE A 457 -27.38 -7.93 8.73
C PHE A 457 -27.33 -7.27 10.12
N ASN A 458 -26.42 -7.71 11.00
CA ASN A 458 -26.35 -7.18 12.36
C ASN A 458 -26.17 -5.65 12.32
N SER A 459 -27.02 -4.93 13.04
CA SER A 459 -27.04 -3.47 13.16
C SER A 459 -27.33 -2.74 11.84
N CYS A 460 -28.08 -3.37 10.92
CA CYS A 460 -28.76 -2.70 9.80
C CYS A 460 -30.04 -2.01 10.32
N GLU A 461 -29.87 -0.91 11.05
CA GLU A 461 -30.97 -0.23 11.78
C GLU A 461 -32.11 0.24 10.87
N SER A 462 -31.83 0.59 9.61
CA SER A 462 -32.84 1.01 8.61
C SER A 462 -33.48 -0.13 7.83
N LEU A 463 -33.03 -1.38 8.03
CA LEU A 463 -33.52 -2.52 7.25
C LEU A 463 -34.98 -2.74 7.57
N SER A 464 -35.84 -2.58 6.57
CA SER A 464 -37.30 -2.60 6.74
C SER A 464 -37.95 -3.74 5.96
N SER A 465 -37.26 -4.29 4.96
CA SER A 465 -37.74 -5.36 4.10
C SER A 465 -36.60 -6.28 3.69
N VAL A 466 -36.84 -7.59 3.80
CA VAL A 466 -35.97 -8.64 3.30
C VAL A 466 -36.81 -9.63 2.51
N GLU A 467 -36.42 -9.88 1.26
CA GLU A 467 -37.04 -10.89 0.41
C GLU A 467 -36.18 -12.15 0.41
N LEU A 468 -36.73 -13.23 0.96
CA LEU A 468 -36.10 -14.54 1.03
C LEU A 468 -36.66 -15.44 -0.07
N SER A 469 -35.80 -16.23 -0.70
CA SER A 469 -36.16 -17.14 -1.79
C SER A 469 -36.43 -18.57 -1.27
N GLU A 470 -37.12 -19.39 -2.06
CA GLU A 470 -37.31 -20.83 -1.80
C GLU A 470 -36.02 -21.67 -1.95
N GLY A 471 -34.84 -21.02 -2.05
CA GLY A 471 -33.56 -21.70 -1.91
C GLY A 471 -33.04 -21.78 -0.48
N LEU A 472 -33.57 -20.93 0.42
CA LEU A 472 -33.08 -20.79 1.78
C LEU A 472 -33.50 -21.97 2.66
N THR A 473 -32.53 -22.60 3.33
CA THR A 473 -32.73 -23.75 4.23
C THR A 473 -32.31 -23.48 5.67
N ALA A 474 -31.39 -22.53 5.90
CA ALA A 474 -30.87 -22.24 7.24
C ALA A 474 -30.70 -20.74 7.52
N VAL A 475 -31.00 -20.32 8.75
CA VAL A 475 -30.75 -18.95 9.24
C VAL A 475 -29.93 -19.03 10.53
N LYS A 476 -28.72 -18.45 10.50
CA LYS A 476 -27.75 -18.49 11.60
C LYS A 476 -28.04 -17.46 12.70
N ALA A 477 -27.27 -17.55 13.78
CA ALA A 477 -27.38 -16.67 14.93
C ALA A 477 -27.16 -15.19 14.57
N PHE A 478 -27.92 -14.30 15.21
CA PHE A 478 -27.76 -12.84 15.12
C PHE A 478 -27.91 -12.23 13.72
N VAL A 479 -28.47 -12.95 12.74
CA VAL A 479 -28.65 -12.46 11.35
C VAL A 479 -29.32 -11.07 11.32
N PHE A 480 -30.36 -10.85 12.13
CA PHE A 480 -31.09 -9.59 12.20
C PHE A 480 -30.89 -8.82 13.52
N GLN A 481 -29.81 -9.11 14.27
CA GLN A 481 -29.55 -8.44 15.54
C GLN A 481 -29.54 -6.91 15.34
N TYR A 482 -30.28 -6.17 16.16
CA TYR A 482 -30.42 -4.71 16.07
C TYR A 482 -30.97 -4.15 14.75
N CYS A 483 -31.68 -4.96 13.94
CA CYS A 483 -32.49 -4.49 12.81
C CYS A 483 -33.82 -3.88 13.31
N SER A 484 -33.76 -2.70 13.93
CA SER A 484 -34.89 -2.08 14.64
C SER A 484 -36.09 -1.72 13.74
N SER A 485 -35.85 -1.46 12.45
CA SER A 485 -36.88 -1.15 11.45
C SER A 485 -37.53 -2.39 10.83
N LEU A 486 -36.95 -3.58 11.00
CA LEU A 486 -37.44 -4.80 10.36
C LEU A 486 -38.57 -5.38 11.20
N LYS A 487 -39.82 -5.10 10.82
CA LYS A 487 -41.00 -5.54 11.58
C LYS A 487 -41.57 -6.86 11.13
N THR A 488 -41.34 -7.24 9.88
CA THR A 488 -41.91 -8.45 9.30
C THR A 488 -40.89 -9.18 8.44
N VAL A 489 -40.86 -10.51 8.57
CA VAL A 489 -40.08 -11.39 7.68
C VAL A 489 -40.94 -12.58 7.28
N THR A 490 -40.86 -12.96 6.00
CA THR A 490 -41.48 -14.18 5.48
C THR A 490 -40.38 -15.19 5.18
N PHE A 491 -40.37 -16.28 5.96
CA PHE A 491 -39.49 -17.42 5.77
C PHE A 491 -40.12 -18.42 4.78
N PRO A 492 -39.34 -18.91 3.80
CA PRO A 492 -39.83 -19.78 2.73
C PRO A 492 -40.21 -21.17 3.22
N SER A 493 -40.88 -21.93 2.37
CA SER A 493 -41.32 -23.29 2.71
C SER A 493 -40.17 -24.28 2.89
N THR A 494 -39.01 -23.95 2.32
CA THR A 494 -37.77 -24.72 2.37
C THR A 494 -36.94 -24.55 3.66
N LEU A 495 -37.33 -23.65 4.57
CA LEU A 495 -36.57 -23.42 5.80
C LEU A 495 -36.60 -24.65 6.72
N THR A 496 -35.45 -25.29 6.93
CA THR A 496 -35.31 -26.45 7.81
C THR A 496 -34.60 -26.14 9.12
N THR A 497 -33.80 -25.07 9.17
CA THR A 497 -32.95 -24.76 10.34
C THR A 497 -33.03 -23.30 10.75
N LEU A 498 -33.23 -23.06 12.05
CA LEU A 498 -33.24 -21.74 12.67
C LEU A 498 -32.36 -21.77 13.92
N SER A 499 -31.21 -21.09 13.89
CA SER A 499 -30.20 -21.19 14.93
C SER A 499 -30.53 -20.34 16.17
N ASN A 500 -29.79 -20.57 17.26
CA ASN A 500 -29.90 -19.80 18.49
C ASN A 500 -29.78 -18.31 18.32
N SER A 501 -30.55 -17.57 19.13
CA SER A 501 -30.44 -16.11 19.19
C SER A 501 -30.65 -15.44 17.83
N THR A 502 -31.40 -16.06 16.92
CA THR A 502 -31.79 -15.44 15.64
C THR A 502 -32.55 -14.12 15.88
N CYS A 503 -33.39 -14.07 16.93
CA CYS A 503 -34.14 -12.87 17.31
C CYS A 503 -33.48 -12.05 18.42
N PHE A 504 -32.24 -12.35 18.82
CA PHE A 504 -31.61 -11.61 19.91
C PHE A 504 -31.36 -10.16 19.49
N GLY A 505 -31.89 -9.21 20.25
CA GLY A 505 -31.80 -7.79 19.94
C GLY A 505 -32.64 -7.36 18.73
N TRP A 506 -33.58 -8.21 18.28
CA TRP A 506 -34.54 -7.93 17.21
C TRP A 506 -35.98 -8.01 17.78
N THR A 507 -36.85 -7.08 17.35
CA THR A 507 -38.24 -6.98 17.83
C THR A 507 -39.22 -6.98 16.66
N PRO A 508 -39.43 -8.15 16.00
CA PRO A 508 -40.43 -8.28 14.95
C PRO A 508 -41.85 -8.16 15.50
N ASP A 509 -42.75 -7.55 14.74
CA ASP A 509 -44.19 -7.54 15.04
C ASP A 509 -44.84 -8.84 14.55
N SER A 510 -44.39 -9.34 13.39
CA SER A 510 -44.96 -10.54 12.76
C SER A 510 -43.93 -11.34 11.97
N LEU A 511 -43.97 -12.66 12.09
CA LEU A 511 -43.14 -13.60 11.34
C LEU A 511 -44.03 -14.56 10.58
N TYR A 512 -43.77 -14.77 9.30
CA TYR A 512 -44.50 -15.71 8.47
C TYR A 512 -43.59 -16.89 8.17
N PHE A 513 -44.06 -18.11 8.42
CA PHE A 513 -43.35 -19.33 8.05
C PHE A 513 -44.22 -20.11 7.06
N LEU A 514 -43.76 -20.26 5.81
CA LEU A 514 -44.55 -20.92 4.77
C LEU A 514 -44.47 -22.45 4.82
N GLY A 515 -43.51 -23.01 5.56
CA GLY A 515 -43.26 -24.45 5.64
C GLY A 515 -44.32 -25.21 6.42
N THR A 516 -44.70 -26.40 5.93
CA THR A 516 -45.64 -27.30 6.61
C THR A 516 -45.02 -28.05 7.79
N GLN A 517 -43.71 -27.93 7.99
CA GLN A 517 -42.97 -28.45 9.14
C GLN A 517 -42.18 -27.31 9.78
N PRO A 518 -42.13 -27.23 11.11
CA PRO A 518 -41.31 -26.23 11.79
C PRO A 518 -39.83 -26.51 11.57
N ALA A 519 -39.05 -25.45 11.39
CA ALA A 519 -37.59 -25.53 11.40
C ALA A 519 -37.08 -26.10 12.74
N THR A 520 -35.97 -26.83 12.70
CA THR A 520 -35.27 -27.34 13.89
C THR A 520 -34.14 -26.40 14.29
N GLY A 521 -33.75 -26.42 15.56
CA GLY A 521 -32.50 -25.81 16.00
C GLY A 521 -31.26 -26.54 15.45
N GLU A 522 -30.09 -25.91 15.51
CA GLU A 522 -28.80 -26.54 15.21
C GLU A 522 -28.32 -27.47 16.33
N ARG A 523 -28.70 -27.17 17.58
CA ARG A 523 -28.40 -28.00 18.76
C ARG A 523 -29.67 -28.28 19.55
N THR A 524 -29.60 -29.28 20.41
CA THR A 524 -30.75 -29.84 21.15
C THR A 524 -31.40 -28.90 22.18
N LYS A 525 -30.80 -27.72 22.45
CA LYS A 525 -31.30 -26.71 23.40
C LYS A 525 -31.46 -25.35 22.77
N ASP A 526 -31.74 -25.34 21.48
CA ASP A 526 -31.69 -24.11 20.74
C ASP A 526 -32.89 -23.21 21.04
N GLU A 527 -32.61 -21.94 21.36
CA GLU A 527 -33.53 -20.88 21.71
C GLU A 527 -33.43 -19.75 20.64
N PRO A 528 -34.04 -19.91 19.44
CA PRO A 528 -33.94 -18.89 18.39
C PRO A 528 -34.58 -17.55 18.75
N PHE A 529 -35.58 -17.58 19.62
CA PHE A 529 -36.28 -16.39 20.13
C PHE A 529 -35.66 -15.87 21.43
N TYR A 530 -34.50 -16.37 21.85
CA TYR A 530 -33.76 -15.81 22.98
C TYR A 530 -33.48 -14.32 22.75
N GLY A 531 -33.77 -13.50 23.75
CA GLY A 531 -33.63 -12.04 23.66
C GLY A 531 -34.79 -11.33 22.94
N LEU A 532 -35.91 -12.02 22.68
CA LEU A 532 -37.16 -11.40 22.29
C LEU A 532 -37.84 -10.79 23.53
N TYR A 533 -38.17 -9.49 23.47
CA TYR A 533 -38.75 -8.75 24.60
C TYR A 533 -40.19 -8.26 24.35
N THR A 534 -40.71 -8.49 23.15
CA THR A 534 -42.04 -8.05 22.72
C THR A 534 -42.85 -9.22 22.17
N LYS A 535 -44.17 -9.17 22.32
CA LYS A 535 -45.05 -10.18 21.72
C LYS A 535 -44.93 -10.14 20.19
N THR A 536 -44.70 -11.30 19.59
CA THR A 536 -44.61 -11.49 18.14
C THR A 536 -45.75 -12.36 17.65
N LYS A 537 -46.39 -11.98 16.55
CA LYS A 537 -47.35 -12.85 15.85
C LYS A 537 -46.62 -13.78 14.90
N VAL A 538 -46.92 -15.07 14.95
CA VAL A 538 -46.35 -16.09 14.09
C VAL A 538 -47.46 -16.64 13.20
N TYR A 539 -47.32 -16.40 11.91
CA TYR A 539 -48.22 -16.91 10.89
C TYR A 539 -47.68 -18.25 10.38
N VAL A 540 -48.52 -19.29 10.37
CA VAL A 540 -48.19 -20.65 9.90
C VAL A 540 -49.35 -21.25 9.09
N PRO A 541 -49.12 -22.23 8.19
CA PRO A 541 -50.20 -22.92 7.51
C PRO A 541 -51.13 -23.61 8.52
N GLU A 542 -52.44 -23.58 8.26
CA GLU A 542 -53.44 -24.17 9.16
C GLU A 542 -53.15 -25.65 9.46
N SER A 543 -52.74 -26.40 8.44
CA SER A 543 -52.37 -27.83 8.56
C SER A 543 -51.11 -28.08 9.40
N ALA A 544 -50.31 -27.05 9.68
CA ALA A 544 -49.03 -27.16 10.41
C ALA A 544 -49.10 -26.57 11.82
N LEU A 545 -50.21 -25.94 12.22
CA LEU A 545 -50.33 -25.21 13.48
C LEU A 545 -49.91 -26.05 14.70
N ASP A 546 -50.39 -27.29 14.78
CA ASP A 546 -50.07 -28.19 15.90
C ASP A 546 -48.59 -28.59 15.91
N ALA A 547 -47.99 -28.79 14.73
CA ALA A 547 -46.57 -29.13 14.62
C ALA A 547 -45.68 -27.97 15.12
N TYR A 548 -46.00 -26.72 14.76
CA TYR A 548 -45.27 -25.56 15.27
C TYR A 548 -45.41 -25.39 16.78
N LYS A 549 -46.63 -25.51 17.34
CA LYS A 549 -46.85 -25.41 18.79
C LYS A 549 -46.09 -26.47 19.60
N GLN A 550 -45.92 -27.67 19.05
CA GLN A 550 -45.18 -28.75 19.72
C GLN A 550 -43.68 -28.77 19.43
N SER A 551 -43.20 -27.91 18.53
CA SER A 551 -41.78 -27.85 18.15
C SER A 551 -40.91 -27.37 19.32
N THR A 552 -39.74 -27.98 19.47
CA THR A 552 -38.72 -27.56 20.44
C THR A 552 -38.26 -26.11 20.23
N VAL A 553 -38.40 -25.57 19.03
CA VAL A 553 -38.01 -24.20 18.67
C VAL A 553 -39.01 -23.15 19.18
N PHE A 554 -40.30 -23.45 19.13
CA PHE A 554 -41.37 -22.47 19.39
C PHE A 554 -42.05 -22.68 20.75
N LYS A 555 -42.13 -23.93 21.22
CA LYS A 555 -42.95 -24.33 22.37
C LYS A 555 -42.68 -23.51 23.62
N LYS A 556 -41.42 -23.36 24.03
CA LYS A 556 -41.04 -22.57 25.22
C LYS A 556 -41.56 -21.13 25.14
N PHE A 557 -41.36 -20.48 23.99
CA PHE A 557 -41.71 -19.08 23.81
C PHE A 557 -43.21 -18.83 23.66
N PHE A 558 -43.96 -19.85 23.26
CA PHE A 558 -45.41 -19.84 23.19
C PHE A 558 -46.06 -20.21 24.54
N ASP A 559 -45.68 -21.34 25.15
CA ASP A 559 -46.32 -21.90 26.34
C ASP A 559 -45.77 -21.30 27.65
N GLU A 560 -44.47 -21.07 27.76
CA GLU A 560 -43.81 -20.68 29.02
C GLU A 560 -43.58 -19.15 29.07
N ASP A 561 -42.99 -18.57 28.03
CA ASP A 561 -42.62 -17.14 28.03
C ASP A 561 -43.75 -16.21 27.57
N ASN A 562 -44.81 -16.74 26.93
CA ASN A 562 -45.94 -15.97 26.37
C ASN A 562 -45.50 -14.83 25.42
N LEU A 563 -44.42 -15.07 24.67
CA LEU A 563 -43.82 -14.13 23.72
C LEU A 563 -44.33 -14.34 22.30
N LEU A 564 -44.84 -15.52 21.97
CA LEU A 564 -45.39 -15.84 20.65
C LEU A 564 -46.91 -16.00 20.68
N THR A 565 -47.58 -15.58 19.62
CA THR A 565 -48.99 -15.91 19.35
C THR A 565 -49.10 -16.48 17.94
N PHE A 566 -49.94 -17.48 17.73
CA PHE A 566 -50.10 -18.12 16.41
C PHE A 566 -51.37 -17.67 15.70
N GLU A 567 -51.29 -17.43 14.40
CA GLU A 567 -52.41 -17.11 13.53
C GLU A 567 -52.29 -17.87 12.19
N THR A 568 -53.42 -18.35 11.66
CA THR A 568 -53.46 -19.10 10.40
C THR A 568 -54.10 -18.26 9.28
N THR A 569 -54.89 -17.26 9.65
CA THR A 569 -55.51 -16.26 8.76
C THR A 569 -54.48 -15.24 8.32
N GLY A 570 -53.81 -15.52 7.20
CA GLY A 570 -52.69 -14.74 6.68
C GLY A 570 -51.72 -15.58 5.85
N ILE A 571 -51.77 -16.90 6.05
CA ILE A 571 -51.17 -17.91 5.17
C ILE A 571 -52.29 -18.54 4.34
N SER A 572 -53.01 -17.73 3.56
CA SER A 572 -53.73 -18.31 2.43
C SER A 572 -52.66 -18.91 1.52
N THR A 573 -52.80 -20.17 1.13
CA THR A 573 -51.95 -20.80 0.11
C THR A 573 -51.68 -19.77 -0.97
N VAL A 574 -50.46 -19.22 -0.97
CA VAL A 574 -49.98 -18.42 -2.08
C VAL A 574 -49.93 -19.44 -3.19
N LYS A 575 -51.01 -19.54 -3.97
CA LYS A 575 -50.89 -20.02 -5.33
C LYS A 575 -49.88 -19.07 -5.91
N ASP A 576 -48.65 -19.57 -6.08
CA ASP A 576 -47.60 -18.96 -6.86
C ASP A 576 -48.21 -18.50 -8.18
N THR A 577 -48.72 -17.28 -8.21
CA THR A 577 -48.65 -16.49 -9.41
C THR A 577 -47.28 -15.87 -9.23
N PRO A 578 -46.24 -16.35 -9.94
CA PRO A 578 -44.90 -15.83 -9.76
C PRO A 578 -45.00 -14.32 -9.88
N ILE A 579 -44.47 -13.60 -8.90
CA ILE A 579 -44.43 -12.15 -8.98
C ILE A 579 -43.45 -11.85 -10.12
N VAL A 580 -43.99 -11.59 -11.31
CA VAL A 580 -43.21 -11.44 -12.54
C VAL A 580 -43.07 -9.96 -12.86
N PRO A 581 -41.92 -9.54 -13.43
CA PRO A 581 -41.79 -8.21 -14.01
C PRO A 581 -42.85 -8.01 -15.09
N VAL A 582 -43.72 -7.01 -14.93
CA VAL A 582 -44.75 -6.65 -15.92
C VAL A 582 -44.39 -5.40 -16.72
N MET A 583 -43.59 -4.50 -16.14
CA MET A 583 -43.05 -3.33 -16.85
C MET A 583 -41.66 -2.99 -16.34
N TRP A 584 -40.79 -2.54 -17.24
CA TRP A 584 -39.42 -2.11 -16.94
C TRP A 584 -39.30 -0.60 -17.17
N PHE A 585 -38.47 0.05 -16.39
CA PHE A 585 -38.20 1.48 -16.44
C PHE A 585 -36.70 1.72 -16.17
N ASP A 586 -36.12 2.75 -16.78
CA ASP A 586 -34.80 3.23 -16.38
C ASP A 586 -34.87 4.03 -15.05
N LEU A 587 -33.72 4.41 -14.51
CA LEU A 587 -33.62 5.20 -13.27
C LEU A 587 -34.26 6.59 -13.37
N THR A 588 -34.58 7.08 -14.57
CA THR A 588 -35.28 8.35 -14.80
C THR A 588 -36.81 8.20 -14.83
N GLY A 589 -37.30 6.95 -14.75
CA GLY A 589 -38.73 6.63 -14.80
C GLY A 589 -39.27 6.46 -16.23
N ARG A 590 -38.41 6.43 -17.26
CA ARG A 590 -38.83 6.16 -18.63
C ARG A 590 -39.05 4.66 -18.81
N GLN A 591 -40.22 4.30 -19.33
CA GLN A 591 -40.56 2.90 -19.61
C GLN A 591 -39.64 2.30 -20.70
N LEU A 592 -39.12 1.11 -20.42
CA LEU A 592 -38.25 0.32 -21.27
C LEU A 592 -39.04 -0.81 -21.94
N SER A 593 -38.77 -1.09 -23.21
CA SER A 593 -39.35 -2.24 -23.93
C SER A 593 -38.76 -3.58 -23.49
N ALA A 594 -37.56 -3.54 -22.91
CA ALA A 594 -36.87 -4.65 -22.27
C ALA A 594 -35.87 -4.09 -21.24
N PRO A 595 -35.53 -4.84 -20.19
CA PRO A 595 -34.52 -4.40 -19.23
C PRO A 595 -33.18 -4.11 -19.89
N GLN A 596 -32.54 -3.02 -19.46
CA GLN A 596 -31.19 -2.62 -19.82
C GLN A 596 -30.17 -3.21 -18.84
N LYS A 597 -28.90 -3.20 -19.21
CA LYS A 597 -27.81 -3.63 -18.33
C LYS A 597 -27.73 -2.71 -17.10
N GLY A 598 -27.68 -3.29 -15.90
CA GLY A 598 -27.59 -2.54 -14.64
C GLY A 598 -28.91 -2.47 -13.86
N ILE A 599 -29.08 -1.45 -13.01
CA ILE A 599 -30.28 -1.29 -12.19
C ILE A 599 -31.46 -0.82 -13.06
N ASN A 600 -32.49 -1.65 -13.14
CA ASN A 600 -33.76 -1.31 -13.74
C ASN A 600 -34.81 -1.12 -12.66
N ILE A 601 -35.72 -0.17 -12.85
CA ILE A 601 -36.93 -0.09 -12.04
C ILE A 601 -37.97 -1.01 -12.70
N VAL A 602 -38.45 -2.00 -11.98
CA VAL A 602 -39.47 -2.94 -12.43
C VAL A 602 -40.75 -2.72 -11.68
N LYS A 603 -41.84 -2.61 -12.41
CA LYS A 603 -43.16 -2.83 -11.84
C LYS A 603 -43.49 -4.32 -11.94
N MET A 604 -43.78 -4.91 -10.80
CA MET A 604 -44.08 -6.32 -10.62
C MET A 604 -45.57 -6.60 -10.76
N SER A 605 -45.94 -7.86 -11.02
CA SER A 605 -47.34 -8.27 -11.18
C SER A 605 -48.21 -8.11 -9.92
N ASP A 606 -47.59 -7.96 -8.75
CA ASP A 606 -48.24 -7.59 -7.49
C ASP A 606 -48.47 -6.08 -7.33
N GLY A 607 -48.08 -5.28 -8.33
CA GLY A 607 -48.18 -3.82 -8.32
C GLY A 607 -47.02 -3.11 -7.61
N SER A 608 -46.12 -3.85 -6.96
CA SER A 608 -44.91 -3.30 -6.35
C SER A 608 -43.94 -2.78 -7.41
N THR A 609 -43.09 -1.84 -7.02
CA THR A 609 -41.99 -1.36 -7.85
C THR A 609 -40.69 -1.77 -7.18
N ARG A 610 -39.83 -2.50 -7.89
CA ARG A 610 -38.56 -3.05 -7.39
C ARG A 610 -37.40 -2.55 -8.24
N LYS A 611 -36.22 -2.43 -7.66
CA LYS A 611 -35.00 -2.27 -8.44
C LYS A 611 -34.45 -3.67 -8.74
N ILE A 612 -34.38 -4.04 -10.01
CA ILE A 612 -33.90 -5.35 -10.45
C ILE A 612 -32.65 -5.16 -11.31
N MET A 613 -31.63 -5.94 -10.99
CA MET A 613 -30.40 -6.07 -11.77
C MET A 613 -30.65 -6.97 -12.99
N LYS A 614 -30.24 -6.53 -14.18
CA LYS A 614 -30.39 -7.33 -15.40
C LYS A 614 -29.14 -7.33 -16.25
#